data_AF-A0A970SPA0-F1
#
_entry.id   AF-A0A970SPA0-F1
#
_cell.length_a   1.000
_cell.length_b   1.000
_cell.length_c   1.000
_cell.angle_alpha   90.00
_cell.angle_beta   90.00
_cell.angle_gamma   90.00
#
_symmetry.space_group_name_H-M   'P 1'
#
loop_
_entity.id
_entity.type
_entity.pdbx_description
1 polymer ?
#
loop_
_entity_poly.entity_id
_entity_poly.type
_entity_poly.pdbx_seq_one_letter_code
_entity_poly.pdbx_strand_id
1 'polypeptide(L)'
;MTDDRVCEICSSRTAKMVVIRRRLDGFDRTFVCSECAGERARLYAGTNIDFEHVLVQVDENARGPKSAYVCQGCGASIADIIANGRPGCCACYLHFADEIESAISKAQGQLRHVGKTPGI
;
A
#
# COMPACT_ATOMS: atom_id res chain seq x y z
N MET A 1 11.64 9.04 29.45
CA MET A 1 12.86 8.31 29.06
C MET A 1 12.59 7.72 27.68
N THR A 2 12.90 8.46 26.61
CA THR A 2 12.79 7.95 25.24
C THR A 2 14.07 7.21 24.93
N ASP A 3 13.96 5.89 24.83
CA ASP A 3 15.04 4.99 24.40
C ASP A 3 15.21 5.15 22.89
N ASP A 4 15.94 6.18 22.47
CA ASP A 4 16.21 6.47 21.05
C ASP A 4 17.20 5.44 20.48
N ARG A 5 16.68 4.26 20.14
CA ARG A 5 17.45 3.21 19.46
C ARG A 5 17.84 3.67 18.06
N VAL A 6 19.08 3.39 17.66
CA VAL A 6 19.61 3.70 16.32
C VAL A 6 19.29 2.55 15.37
N CYS A 7 19.08 2.87 14.09
CA CYS A 7 18.85 1.89 13.04
C CYS A 7 20.08 0.99 12.85
N GLU A 8 19.88 -0.33 12.91
CA GLU A 8 20.96 -1.33 12.75
C GLU A 8 21.45 -1.50 11.30
N ILE A 9 20.77 -0.87 10.33
CA ILE A 9 21.13 -0.98 8.90
C ILE A 9 22.07 0.17 8.49
N CYS A 10 21.71 1.40 8.83
CA CYS A 10 22.50 2.58 8.45
C CYS A 10 23.30 3.19 9.59
N SER A 11 23.08 2.74 10.83
CA SER A 11 23.75 3.20 12.06
C SER A 11 23.77 4.71 12.29
N SER A 12 22.93 5.47 11.56
CA SER A 12 23.00 6.94 11.49
C SER A 12 21.69 7.62 11.88
N ARG A 13 20.57 6.89 11.82
CA ARG A 13 19.22 7.43 12.06
C ARG A 13 18.54 6.72 13.22
N THR A 14 17.65 7.39 13.91
CA THR A 14 16.80 6.77 14.92
C THR A 14 15.85 5.75 14.28
N ALA A 15 15.75 4.58 14.90
CA ALA A 15 14.89 3.50 14.48
C ALA A 15 13.44 3.87 14.83
N LYS A 16 12.56 3.79 13.84
CA LYS A 16 11.12 4.08 14.01
C LYS A 16 10.27 2.82 13.96
N MET A 17 10.84 1.69 13.53
CA MET A 17 10.12 0.43 13.42
C MET A 17 11.00 -0.76 13.77
N VAL A 18 10.36 -1.88 14.11
CA VAL A 18 11.00 -3.16 14.41
C VAL A 18 10.59 -4.19 13.38
N VAL A 19 11.57 -4.81 12.73
CA VAL A 19 11.37 -5.95 11.84
C VAL A 19 11.51 -7.22 12.67
N ILE A 20 10.47 -8.05 12.68
CA ILE A 20 10.48 -9.35 13.37
C ILE A 20 10.60 -10.45 12.33
N ARG A 21 11.63 -11.28 12.41
CA ARG A 21 11.81 -12.46 11.54
C ARG A 21 11.61 -13.73 12.34
N ARG A 22 10.69 -14.59 11.90
CA ARG A 22 10.51 -15.92 12.47
C ARG A 22 11.60 -16.85 11.94
N ARG A 23 12.38 -17.44 12.83
CA ARG A 23 13.26 -18.58 12.57
C ARG A 23 12.69 -19.83 13.26
N LEU A 24 13.20 -21.00 12.89
CA LEU A 24 12.86 -22.27 13.54
C LEU A 24 13.12 -22.23 15.05
N ASP A 25 14.16 -21.49 15.47
CA ASP A 25 14.62 -21.42 16.87
C ASP A 25 14.13 -20.17 17.64
N GLY A 26 13.24 -19.35 17.05
CA GLY A 26 12.68 -18.18 17.72
C GLY A 26 12.38 -16.98 16.84
N PHE A 27 12.22 -15.80 17.46
CA PHE A 27 11.96 -14.53 16.78
C PHE A 27 13.17 -13.61 16.89
N ASP A 28 13.70 -13.21 15.75
CA ASP A 28 14.78 -12.23 15.64
C ASP A 28 14.17 -10.83 15.48
N ARG A 29 14.67 -9.83 16.21
CA ARG A 29 14.12 -8.46 16.23
C ARG A 29 15.20 -7.48 15.80
N THR A 30 14.95 -6.74 14.72
CA THR A 30 15.90 -5.74 14.19
C THR A 30 15.26 -4.36 14.16
N PHE A 31 15.94 -3.36 14.70
CA PHE A 31 15.51 -1.96 14.72
C PHE A 31 15.92 -1.23 13.44
N VAL A 32 14.94 -0.65 12.73
CA VAL A 32 15.14 -0.06 11.40
C VAL A 32 14.52 1.33 11.30
N CYS A 33 15.16 2.23 10.53
CA CYS A 33 14.62 3.55 10.20
C CYS A 33 13.68 3.51 8.97
N SER A 34 12.84 4.53 8.82
CA SER A 34 11.85 4.63 7.74
C SER A 34 12.43 4.48 6.33
N GLU A 35 13.59 5.05 6.06
CA GLU A 35 14.23 4.97 4.74
C GLU A 35 14.73 3.55 4.42
N CYS A 36 15.51 2.95 5.33
CA CYS A 36 16.07 1.62 5.10
C CYS A 36 14.97 0.55 5.01
N ALA A 37 13.85 0.74 5.72
CA ALA A 37 12.70 -0.13 5.59
C ALA A 37 11.97 0.07 4.26
N GLY A 38 11.77 1.31 3.81
CA GLY A 38 11.12 1.60 2.53
C GLY A 38 11.92 1.07 1.33
N GLU A 39 13.24 1.21 1.36
CA GLU A 39 14.12 0.69 0.31
C GLU A 39 14.11 -0.84 0.26
N ARG A 40 14.14 -1.50 1.42
CA ARG A 40 14.02 -2.97 1.48
C ARG A 40 12.62 -3.45 1.11
N ALA A 41 11.56 -2.75 1.52
CA ALA A 41 10.20 -3.06 1.11
C ALA A 41 10.02 -2.95 -0.41
N ARG A 42 10.67 -1.99 -1.07
CA ARG A 42 10.68 -1.88 -2.54
C ARG A 42 11.37 -3.04 -3.23
N LEU A 43 12.44 -3.60 -2.64
CA LEU A 43 13.10 -4.80 -3.17
C LEU A 43 12.21 -6.05 -3.09
N TYR A 44 11.23 -6.08 -2.17
CA TYR A 44 10.22 -7.14 -2.07
C TYR A 44 8.88 -6.78 -2.76
N ALA A 45 8.72 -5.53 -3.22
CA ALA A 45 7.53 -5.08 -3.92
C ALA A 45 7.58 -5.59 -5.37
N GLY A 46 6.98 -6.76 -5.61
CA GLY A 46 6.91 -7.39 -6.93
C GLY A 46 7.37 -8.85 -6.96
N THR A 47 7.80 -9.42 -5.83
CA THR A 47 8.04 -10.87 -5.73
C THR A 47 6.80 -11.55 -5.15
N ASN A 48 6.32 -12.61 -5.83
CA ASN A 48 5.29 -13.53 -5.33
C ASN A 48 5.88 -14.37 -4.19
N ILE A 49 6.18 -13.73 -3.06
CA ILE A 49 6.51 -14.45 -1.84
C ILE A 49 5.30 -14.27 -0.95
N ASP A 50 4.58 -15.38 -0.72
CA ASP A 50 3.44 -15.48 0.18
C ASP A 50 3.84 -15.04 1.59
N PHE A 51 3.68 -13.75 1.87
CA PHE A 51 3.95 -13.14 3.15
C PHE A 51 2.63 -12.76 3.83
N GLU A 52 1.97 -13.77 4.40
CA GLU A 52 0.74 -13.61 5.19
C GLU A 52 0.94 -12.76 6.47
N HIS A 53 2.15 -12.29 6.79
CA HIS A 53 2.38 -11.48 7.99
C HIS A 53 3.49 -10.42 7.85
N VAL A 54 3.54 -9.69 6.73
CA VAL A 54 4.22 -8.38 6.74
C VAL A 54 3.16 -7.30 6.82
N LEU A 55 2.74 -7.00 8.06
CA LEU A 55 2.03 -5.76 8.37
C LEU A 55 3.05 -4.62 8.33
N VAL A 56 3.42 -4.17 7.13
CA VAL A 56 4.00 -2.84 6.99
C VAL A 56 2.86 -1.90 7.40
N GLN A 57 2.93 -1.34 8.60
CA GLN A 57 2.20 -0.13 8.89
C GLN A 57 2.84 0.96 8.02
N VAL A 58 2.38 1.00 6.77
CA VAL A 58 2.57 2.16 5.91
C VAL A 58 1.75 3.23 6.60
N ASP A 59 2.45 4.10 7.31
CA ASP A 59 1.90 5.35 7.81
C ASP A 59 1.12 5.98 6.64
N GLU A 60 -0.21 5.97 6.72
CA GLU A 60 -1.09 6.52 5.67
C GLU A 60 -0.83 8.02 5.45
N ASN A 61 -0.02 8.63 6.32
CA ASN A 61 0.44 10.01 6.26
C ASN A 61 1.63 10.25 5.28
N ALA A 62 2.21 9.19 4.70
CA ALA A 62 3.25 9.34 3.65
C ALA A 62 2.67 9.61 2.25
N ARG A 63 1.33 9.57 2.10
CA ARG A 63 0.67 10.22 0.97
C ARG A 63 0.43 11.67 1.42
N GLY A 64 1.34 12.57 1.02
CA GLY A 64 1.08 14.01 1.09
C GLY A 64 -0.33 14.31 0.59
N PRO A 65 -0.98 15.37 1.09
CA PRO A 65 -2.43 15.54 1.00
C PRO A 65 -2.84 15.32 -0.45
N LYS A 66 -3.40 14.14 -0.73
CA LYS A 66 -4.18 13.96 -1.95
C LYS A 66 -5.34 14.89 -1.70
N SER A 67 -5.23 16.11 -2.23
CA SER A 67 -6.30 17.08 -2.29
C SER A 67 -7.57 16.28 -2.49
N ALA A 68 -8.51 16.41 -1.56
CA ALA A 68 -9.78 15.71 -1.63
C ALA A 68 -10.41 16.08 -2.97
N TYR A 69 -10.16 15.25 -3.98
CA TYR A 69 -10.69 15.42 -5.32
C TYR A 69 -12.13 14.97 -5.19
N VAL A 70 -12.98 15.97 -4.91
CA VAL A 70 -14.42 15.81 -4.70
C VAL A 70 -15.11 16.04 -6.03
N CYS A 71 -15.95 15.08 -6.42
CA CYS A 71 -16.79 15.21 -7.60
C CYS A 71 -17.79 16.36 -7.41
N GLN A 72 -17.81 17.31 -8.35
CA GLN A 72 -18.77 18.42 -8.34
C GLN A 72 -20.22 17.97 -8.59
N GLY A 73 -20.42 16.77 -9.16
CA GLY A 73 -21.75 16.23 -9.47
C GLY A 73 -22.43 15.54 -8.28
N CYS A 74 -21.70 14.72 -7.50
CA CYS A 74 -22.27 13.95 -6.40
C CYS A 74 -21.63 14.20 -5.03
N GLY A 75 -20.58 15.02 -4.95
CA GLY A 75 -19.88 15.33 -3.70
C GLY A 75 -19.02 14.20 -3.13
N ALA A 76 -18.92 13.05 -3.81
CA ALA A 76 -18.06 11.96 -3.37
C ALA A 76 -16.58 12.26 -3.68
N SER A 77 -15.68 11.94 -2.76
CA SER A 77 -14.25 11.97 -3.04
C SER A 77 -13.80 10.71 -3.79
N ILE A 78 -12.68 10.80 -4.51
CA ILE A 78 -12.07 9.61 -5.11
C ILE A 78 -11.71 8.54 -4.07
N ALA A 79 -11.35 8.95 -2.86
CA ALA A 79 -11.08 8.03 -1.76
C ALA A 79 -12.34 7.25 -1.36
N ASP A 80 -13.50 7.92 -1.29
CA ASP A 80 -14.77 7.27 -0.95
C ASP A 80 -15.18 6.24 -2.01
N ILE A 81 -14.98 6.57 -3.29
CA ILE A 81 -15.33 5.68 -4.41
C ILE A 81 -14.47 4.41 -4.37
N ILE A 82 -13.16 4.56 -4.17
CA ILE A 82 -12.22 3.43 -4.10
C ILE A 82 -12.45 2.60 -2.83
N ALA A 83 -12.61 3.25 -1.67
CA ALA A 83 -12.77 2.57 -0.38
C ALA A 83 -14.06 1.75 -0.30
N ASN A 84 -15.17 2.29 -0.83
CA ASN A 84 -16.46 1.60 -0.80
C ASN A 84 -16.66 0.64 -1.98
N GLY A 85 -15.85 0.74 -3.04
CA GLY A 85 -16.03 -0.03 -4.28
C GLY A 85 -17.40 0.20 -4.94
N ARG A 86 -18.06 1.32 -4.65
CA ARG A 86 -19.40 1.65 -5.14
C ARG A 86 -19.33 2.44 -6.44
N PRO A 87 -20.27 2.22 -7.38
CA PRO A 87 -20.33 3.01 -8.60
C PRO A 87 -20.58 4.48 -8.28
N GLY A 88 -19.76 5.37 -8.86
CA GLY A 88 -19.94 6.82 -8.79
C GLY A 88 -21.01 7.32 -9.75
N CYS A 89 -21.19 8.65 -9.82
CA CYS A 89 -22.03 9.26 -10.86
C CYS A 89 -21.26 9.38 -12.19
N CYS A 90 -21.94 9.79 -13.27
CA CYS A 90 -21.32 9.97 -14.59
C CYS A 90 -20.09 10.92 -14.55
N ALA A 91 -20.18 12.01 -13.79
CA ALA A 91 -19.07 12.96 -13.64
C ALA A 91 -17.86 12.33 -12.93
N CYS A 92 -18.05 11.34 -12.05
CA CYS A 92 -16.94 10.63 -11.42
C CYS A 92 -16.12 9.84 -12.44
N TYR A 93 -16.77 9.19 -13.42
CA TYR A 93 -16.07 8.45 -14.48
C TYR A 93 -15.35 9.36 -15.47
N LEU A 94 -15.77 10.63 -15.61
CA LEU A 94 -15.08 11.60 -16.45
C LEU A 94 -13.87 12.21 -15.74
N HIS A 95 -14.00 12.55 -14.46
CA HIS A 95 -12.97 13.26 -13.72
C HIS A 95 -11.96 12.34 -13.03
N PHE A 96 -12.33 11.10 -12.72
CA PHE A 96 -11.48 10.14 -12.01
C PHE A 96 -11.27 8.85 -12.81
N ALA A 97 -11.31 8.95 -14.15
CA ALA A 97 -11.20 7.80 -15.04
C ALA A 97 -9.95 6.96 -14.72
N ASP A 98 -8.79 7.60 -14.67
CA ASP A 98 -7.50 6.94 -14.47
C ASP A 98 -7.39 6.26 -13.11
N GLU A 99 -7.87 6.92 -12.04
CA GLU A 99 -7.85 6.35 -10.70
C GLU A 99 -8.83 5.18 -10.55
N ILE A 100 -10.02 5.30 -11.15
CA ILE A 100 -11.03 4.23 -11.15
C ILE A 100 -10.50 3.03 -11.95
N GLU A 101 -9.93 3.24 -13.13
CA GLU A 101 -9.31 2.18 -13.92
C GLU A 101 -8.15 1.51 -13.17
N SER A 102 -7.26 2.30 -12.56
CA SER A 102 -6.17 1.75 -11.75
C SER A 102 -6.69 0.91 -10.57
N ALA A 103 -7.75 1.36 -9.90
CA ALA A 103 -8.37 0.62 -8.81
C ALA A 103 -9.00 -0.69 -9.30
N ILE A 104 -9.74 -0.65 -10.42
CA ILE A 104 -10.33 -1.83 -11.05
C ILE A 104 -9.24 -2.83 -11.45
N SER A 105 -8.21 -2.39 -12.16
CA SER A 105 -7.12 -3.26 -12.60
C SER A 105 -6.40 -3.92 -11.43
N LYS A 106 -6.25 -3.24 -10.28
CA LYS A 106 -5.66 -3.84 -9.08
C LYS A 106 -6.58 -4.86 -8.41
N ALA A 107 -7.89 -4.61 -8.40
CA ALA A 107 -8.85 -5.49 -7.75
C ALA A 107 -9.10 -6.79 -8.52
N GLN A 108 -9.17 -6.74 -9.86
CA GLN A 108 -9.46 -7.92 -10.71
C GLN A 108 -8.30 -8.36 -11.62
N GLY A 109 -7.14 -7.71 -11.54
CA GLY A 109 -5.92 -8.02 -12.31
C GLY A 109 -5.92 -7.47 -13.74
N GLN A 110 -7.08 -7.33 -14.38
CA GLN A 110 -7.24 -6.81 -15.74
C GLN A 110 -8.43 -5.87 -15.82
N LEU A 111 -8.41 -4.89 -16.72
CA LEU A 111 -9.55 -3.98 -16.93
C LEU A 111 -10.74 -4.66 -17.64
N ARG A 112 -10.46 -5.72 -18.40
CA ARG A 112 -11.45 -6.43 -19.21
C ARG A 112 -11.53 -7.87 -18.76
N HIS A 113 -12.69 -8.29 -18.25
CA HIS A 113 -12.96 -9.70 -18.06
C HIS A 113 -13.04 -10.40 -19.42
N VAL A 114 -12.18 -11.40 -19.63
CA VAL A 114 -12.21 -12.29 -20.81
C VAL A 114 -13.10 -13.52 -20.62
N GLY A 115 -13.70 -13.68 -19.44
CA GLY A 115 -14.48 -14.87 -19.06
C GLY A 115 -13.60 -16.03 -18.61
N LYS A 116 -14.23 -17.16 -18.24
CA LYS A 116 -13.53 -18.42 -18.04
C LYS A 116 -13.29 -19.03 -19.42
N THR A 117 -12.10 -18.85 -19.96
CA THR A 117 -11.67 -19.59 -21.17
C THR A 117 -11.32 -21.02 -20.74
N PRO A 118 -12.06 -22.05 -21.19
CA PRO A 118 -11.60 -23.41 -20.98
C PRO A 118 -10.43 -23.67 -21.92
N GLY A 119 -9.26 -23.97 -21.36
CA GLY A 119 -8.07 -24.36 -22.12
C GLY A 119 -6.90 -23.39 -22.02
N ILE A 120 -6.25 -23.38 -20.86
CA ILE A 120 -4.79 -23.55 -20.74
C ILE A 120 -4.58 -24.64 -19.68
#